data_AF-A0AA45AIE3-F1
#
_entry.id   AF-A0AA45AIE3-F1
#
_cell.length_a   1.000
_cell.length_b   1.000
_cell.length_c   1.000
_cell.angle_alpha   90.00
_cell.angle_beta   90.00
_cell.angle_gamma   90.00
#
_symmetry.space_group_name_H-M   'P 1'
#
loop_
_entity.id
_entity.type
_entity.pdbx_description
1 polymer ?
#
loop_
_entity_poly.entity_id
_entity_poly.type
_entity_poly.pdbx_seq_one_letter_code
_entity_poly.pdbx_strand_id
1 'polypeptide(L)'
;MGTNDTQPLGDVPRGAPQHTCYPSQSWTCDGHPIVDGKYHDLTANEIKTHTGLVHGGPPSTSVYWQNRAPVRRPDQLVAMGAVSRHKATEYLVRVGEMLRAGMCTVTSLNATEFAVNVIVLTEASVEEFSALLQESGLLP
;
A
#
# COMPACT_ATOMS: atom_id res chain seq x y z
N MET A 1 -18.49 -35.89 -8.05
CA MET A 1 -18.09 -36.07 -6.64
C MET A 1 -16.59 -35.80 -6.58
N GLY A 2 -16.20 -34.58 -6.22
CA GLY A 2 -14.80 -34.22 -6.01
C GLY A 2 -14.51 -34.28 -4.52
N THR A 3 -13.52 -35.06 -4.12
CA THR A 3 -13.10 -35.24 -2.73
C THR A 3 -12.28 -34.02 -2.29
N ASN A 4 -12.68 -33.41 -1.17
CA ASN A 4 -11.90 -32.37 -0.49
C ASN A 4 -10.66 -33.00 0.15
N ASP A 5 -9.49 -32.68 -0.37
CA ASP A 5 -8.21 -32.95 0.28
C ASP A 5 -8.00 -31.94 1.42
N THR A 6 -8.40 -32.31 2.64
CA THR A 6 -7.96 -31.61 3.84
C THR A 6 -6.56 -32.10 4.19
N GLN A 7 -5.52 -31.45 3.66
CA GLN A 7 -4.17 -31.65 4.15
C GLN A 7 -4.07 -31.12 5.59
N PRO A 8 -3.58 -31.91 6.56
CA PRO A 8 -3.30 -31.40 7.89
C PRO A 8 -2.15 -30.38 7.81
N LEU A 9 -2.31 -29.24 8.49
CA LEU A 9 -1.24 -28.27 8.65
C LEU A 9 -0.04 -28.96 9.32
N GLY A 10 1.11 -28.96 8.65
CA GLY A 10 2.33 -29.55 9.16
C GLY A 10 2.73 -28.96 10.52
N ASP A 11 3.32 -29.81 11.37
CA ASP A 11 3.78 -29.43 12.71
C ASP A 11 4.77 -28.26 12.65
N VAL A 12 4.56 -27.28 13.53
CA VAL A 12 5.48 -26.15 13.72
C VAL A 12 6.83 -26.70 14.22
N PRO A 13 7.97 -26.35 13.60
CA PRO A 13 9.28 -26.85 14.01
C PRO A 13 9.58 -26.56 15.49
N ARG A 14 10.04 -27.58 16.23
CA ARG A 14 10.53 -27.41 17.60
C ARG A 14 11.69 -26.41 17.62
N GLY A 15 11.46 -25.24 18.23
CA GLY A 15 12.46 -24.19 18.39
C GLY A 15 12.15 -22.86 17.69
N ALA A 16 11.01 -22.75 17.00
CA ALA A 16 10.54 -21.46 16.51
C ALA A 16 10.32 -20.49 17.70
N PRO A 17 10.78 -19.23 17.63
CA PRO A 17 10.54 -18.25 18.69
C PRO A 17 9.03 -18.15 18.92
N GLN A 18 8.60 -18.45 20.14
CA GLN A 18 7.24 -18.22 20.58
C GLN A 18 7.06 -16.71 20.73
N HIS A 19 6.58 -16.05 19.68
CA HIS A 19 6.17 -14.66 19.77
C HIS A 19 4.98 -14.58 20.72
N THR A 20 5.18 -14.00 21.91
CA THR A 20 4.12 -13.77 22.91
C THR A 20 3.16 -12.65 22.50
N CYS A 21 3.50 -11.91 21.44
CA CYS A 21 2.62 -10.99 20.78
C CYS A 21 1.81 -11.81 19.77
N TYR A 22 0.54 -12.08 20.09
CA TYR A 22 -0.42 -12.45 19.05
C TYR A 22 -0.36 -11.35 17.98
N PRO A 23 -0.17 -11.68 16.70
CA PRO A 23 -0.11 -10.68 15.65
C PRO A 23 -1.49 -10.05 15.49
N SER A 24 -1.81 -9.06 16.33
CA SER A 24 -2.98 -8.22 16.15
C SER A 24 -2.64 -7.21 15.06
N GLN A 25 -3.27 -7.38 13.91
CA GLN A 25 -3.14 -6.46 12.79
C GLN A 25 -4.11 -5.30 13.05
N SER A 26 -3.64 -4.21 13.67
CA SER A 26 -4.48 -3.03 13.97
C SER A 26 -5.03 -2.32 12.73
N TRP A 27 -4.55 -2.68 11.54
CA TRP A 27 -5.05 -2.19 10.26
C TRP A 27 -6.22 -3.01 9.70
N THR A 28 -6.67 -4.09 10.36
CA THR A 28 -7.96 -4.73 10.05
C THR A 28 -8.87 -4.66 11.26
N CYS A 29 -10.17 -4.43 11.06
CA CYS A 29 -11.15 -4.45 12.16
C CYS A 29 -11.24 -5.82 12.83
N ASP A 30 -10.89 -6.89 12.10
CA ASP A 30 -10.86 -8.25 12.62
C ASP A 30 -9.56 -8.58 13.37
N GLY A 31 -8.53 -7.73 13.30
CA GLY A 31 -7.25 -7.98 13.97
C GLY A 31 -6.40 -9.10 13.34
N HIS A 32 -6.81 -9.63 12.19
CA HIS A 32 -6.16 -10.74 11.48
C HIS A 32 -5.76 -10.35 10.06
N PRO A 33 -4.72 -10.99 9.47
CA PRO A 33 -4.42 -10.86 8.05
C PRO A 33 -5.61 -11.33 7.19
N ILE A 34 -5.98 -10.54 6.18
CA ILE A 34 -7.05 -10.87 5.24
C ILE A 34 -6.42 -11.38 3.95
N VAL A 35 -6.82 -12.58 3.53
CA VAL A 35 -6.46 -13.20 2.25
C VAL A 35 -7.75 -13.57 1.53
N ASP A 36 -7.94 -13.07 0.31
CA ASP A 36 -9.14 -13.30 -0.52
C ASP A 36 -10.48 -13.02 0.22
N GLY A 37 -10.50 -11.94 1.01
CA GLY A 37 -11.68 -11.52 1.77
C GLY A 37 -12.00 -12.42 2.96
N LYS A 38 -11.07 -13.28 3.38
CA LYS A 38 -11.22 -14.18 4.53
C LYS A 38 -10.04 -14.03 5.50
N TYR A 39 -10.25 -14.45 6.75
CA TYR A 39 -9.19 -14.51 7.76
C TYR A 39 -9.37 -15.75 8.64
N HIS A 40 -8.29 -16.15 9.31
CA HIS A 40 -8.29 -17.24 10.29
C HIS A 40 -8.50 -16.68 11.70
N ASP A 41 -9.68 -16.92 12.28
CA ASP A 41 -9.96 -16.62 13.68
C ASP A 41 -9.26 -17.67 14.54
N LEU A 42 -8.19 -17.26 15.22
CA LEU A 42 -7.38 -18.14 16.07
C LEU A 42 -8.10 -18.56 17.35
N THR A 43 -9.11 -17.79 17.80
CA THR A 43 -9.88 -18.09 19.02
C THR A 43 -10.90 -19.20 18.74
N ALA A 44 -11.62 -19.08 17.62
CA ALA A 44 -12.59 -20.08 17.18
C ALA A 44 -11.94 -21.24 16.40
N ASN A 45 -10.71 -21.05 15.93
CA ASN A 45 -10.01 -21.93 14.98
C ASN A 45 -10.80 -22.15 13.68
N GLU A 46 -11.36 -21.09 13.11
CA GLU A 46 -12.22 -21.12 11.92
C GLU A 46 -11.82 -20.07 10.88
N ILE A 47 -12.16 -20.32 9.60
CA ILE A 47 -12.02 -19.32 8.54
C ILE A 47 -13.30 -18.50 8.47
N LYS A 48 -13.18 -17.18 8.67
CA LYS A 48 -14.30 -16.23 8.62
C LYS A 48 -14.17 -15.30 7.42
N THR A 49 -15.30 -14.84 6.90
CA THR A 49 -15.35 -13.83 5.85
C THR A 49 -15.22 -12.44 6.48
N HIS A 50 -14.32 -11.62 5.95
CA HIS A 50 -14.16 -10.23 6.34
C HIS A 50 -15.36 -9.39 5.90
N THR A 51 -15.86 -8.52 6.78
CA THR A 51 -17.03 -7.68 6.53
C THR A 51 -16.76 -6.17 6.63
N GLY A 52 -15.51 -5.77 6.90
CA GLY A 52 -15.11 -4.39 7.11
C GLY A 52 -14.39 -3.73 5.92
N LEU A 53 -13.76 -2.60 6.22
CA LEU A 53 -12.81 -1.95 5.31
C LEU A 53 -11.50 -2.74 5.31
N VAL A 54 -11.11 -3.23 4.14
CA VAL A 54 -9.77 -3.82 3.93
C VAL A 54 -8.77 -2.67 3.77
N HIS A 55 -7.94 -2.44 4.79
CA HIS A 55 -6.76 -1.61 4.62
C HIS A 55 -5.62 -2.45 4.03
N GLY A 56 -4.76 -1.82 3.24
CA GLY A 56 -3.57 -2.48 2.71
C GLY A 56 -2.57 -2.76 3.84
N GLY A 57 -2.53 -4.00 4.30
CA GLY A 57 -1.48 -4.47 5.19
C GLY A 57 -0.13 -4.60 4.50
N PRO A 58 0.94 -4.84 5.26
CA PRO A 58 2.23 -5.18 4.68
C PRO A 58 2.11 -6.39 3.71
N PRO A 59 2.79 -6.35 2.55
CA PRO A 59 3.64 -5.27 2.06
C PRO A 59 2.81 -4.22 1.29
N SER A 60 2.52 -3.09 1.94
CA SER A 60 1.99 -1.90 1.29
C SER A 60 3.10 -0.84 1.25
N THR A 61 3.25 -0.18 0.09
CA THR A 61 4.30 0.83 -0.09
C THR A 61 3.74 2.18 0.31
N SER A 62 4.30 2.79 1.34
CA SER A 62 3.95 4.16 1.73
C SER A 62 4.54 5.14 0.73
N VAL A 63 3.74 6.06 0.20
CA VAL A 63 4.21 7.00 -0.82
C VAL A 63 3.99 8.43 -0.37
N TYR A 64 5.03 9.25 -0.54
CA TYR A 64 5.00 10.66 -0.23
C TYR A 64 5.46 11.47 -1.45
N TRP A 65 4.61 12.38 -1.89
CA TRP A 65 4.89 13.37 -2.92
C TRP A 65 5.07 14.73 -2.27
N GLN A 66 6.16 15.42 -2.57
CA GLN A 66 6.42 16.78 -2.07
C GLN A 66 6.74 17.71 -3.21
N ASN A 67 6.05 18.84 -3.28
CA ASN A 67 6.33 19.88 -4.25
C ASN A 67 7.32 20.89 -3.67
N ARG A 68 8.38 21.18 -4.43
CA ARG A 68 9.38 22.21 -4.09
C ARG A 68 9.25 23.46 -4.94
N ALA A 69 8.26 23.52 -5.84
CA ALA A 69 7.96 24.75 -6.55
C ALA A 69 7.48 25.83 -5.56
N PRO A 70 7.85 27.10 -5.76
CA PRO A 70 7.30 28.19 -4.96
C PRO A 70 5.77 28.17 -5.03
N VAL A 71 5.12 28.23 -3.87
CA VAL A 71 3.66 28.28 -3.80
C VAL A 71 3.22 29.67 -4.24
N ARG A 72 2.52 29.75 -5.37
CA ARG A 72 2.00 31.00 -5.95
C ARG A 72 0.48 31.10 -5.87
N ARG A 73 -0.20 29.96 -5.75
CA ARG A 73 -1.67 29.87 -5.66
C ARG A 73 -2.08 29.02 -4.45
N PRO A 74 -3.26 29.27 -3.85
CA PRO A 74 -3.73 28.53 -2.67
C PRO A 74 -3.99 27.04 -2.90
N ASP A 75 -4.32 26.65 -4.14
CA ASP A 75 -4.70 25.30 -4.55
C ASP A 75 -3.53 24.45 -5.04
N GLN A 76 -2.35 25.07 -5.21
CA GLN A 76 -1.15 24.41 -5.71
C GLN A 76 -0.74 23.24 -4.79
N LEU A 77 -0.33 22.12 -5.39
CA LEU A 77 0.17 20.97 -4.64
C LEU A 77 1.32 21.41 -3.72
N VAL A 78 1.22 21.09 -2.43
CA VAL A 78 2.33 21.24 -1.47
C VAL A 78 2.93 19.88 -1.15
N ALA A 79 2.11 18.95 -0.71
CA ALA A 79 2.51 17.57 -0.45
C ALA A 79 1.29 16.64 -0.47
N MET A 80 1.53 15.34 -0.66
CA MET A 80 0.52 14.30 -0.63
C MET A 80 1.10 13.00 -0.10
N GLY A 81 0.36 12.33 0.77
CA GLY A 81 0.72 11.00 1.29
C GLY A 81 -0.34 9.97 0.92
N ALA A 82 0.08 8.78 0.53
CA ALA A 82 -0.81 7.68 0.19
C ALA A 82 -0.17 6.32 0.49
N VAL A 83 -0.98 5.27 0.35
CA VAL A 83 -0.51 3.89 0.41
C VAL A 83 -0.77 3.25 -0.95
N SER A 84 0.27 2.69 -1.54
CA SER A 84 0.17 1.90 -2.76
C SER A 84 0.09 0.41 -2.46
N ARG A 85 -0.73 -0.29 -3.24
CA ARG A 85 -0.80 -1.76 -3.26
C ARG A 85 0.32 -2.38 -4.10
N HIS A 86 1.08 -1.55 -4.82
CA HIS A 86 2.19 -1.98 -5.67
C HIS A 86 3.48 -2.10 -4.86
N LYS A 87 4.35 -3.01 -5.30
CA LYS A 87 5.73 -3.07 -4.82
C LYS A 87 6.48 -1.81 -5.25
N ALA A 88 7.51 -1.41 -4.51
CA ALA A 88 8.31 -0.23 -4.84
C ALA A 88 8.81 -0.24 -6.30
N THR A 89 9.29 -1.37 -6.82
CA THR A 89 9.76 -1.46 -8.21
C THR A 89 8.66 -1.20 -9.24
N GLU A 90 7.48 -1.78 -9.06
CA GLU A 90 6.32 -1.53 -9.94
C GLU A 90 5.87 -0.06 -9.84
N TYR A 91 5.87 0.49 -8.62
CA TYR A 91 5.55 1.89 -8.38
C TYR A 91 6.47 2.83 -9.16
N LEU A 92 7.79 2.57 -9.14
CA LEU A 92 8.78 3.37 -9.86
C LEU A 92 8.61 3.32 -11.39
N VAL A 93 8.22 2.17 -11.93
CA VAL A 93 7.92 2.06 -13.38
C VAL A 93 6.75 2.98 -13.74
N ARG A 94 5.66 2.95 -12.96
CA ARG A 94 4.50 3.82 -13.17
C ARG A 94 4.83 5.30 -13.00
N VAL A 95 5.70 5.65 -12.06
CA VAL A 95 6.22 7.03 -11.95
C VAL A 95 6.92 7.43 -13.25
N GLY A 96 7.78 6.57 -13.80
CA GLY A 96 8.46 6.82 -15.08
C GLY A 96 7.49 7.01 -16.26
N GLU A 97 6.39 6.27 -16.29
CA GLU A 97 5.34 6.43 -17.30
C GLU A 97 4.55 7.73 -17.12
N MET A 98 4.14 8.05 -15.89
CA MET A 98 3.43 9.28 -15.54
C MET A 98 4.21 10.53 -15.96
N LEU A 99 5.54 10.52 -15.84
CA LEU A 99 6.38 11.66 -16.23
C LEU A 99 6.30 12.01 -17.72
N ARG A 100 5.83 11.09 -18.58
CA ARG A 100 5.59 11.37 -20.00
C ARG A 100 4.44 12.35 -20.21
N ALA A 101 3.53 12.51 -19.25
CA ALA A 101 2.46 13.50 -19.29
C ALA A 101 2.98 14.95 -19.22
N GLY A 102 4.22 15.18 -18.77
CA GLY A 102 4.86 16.50 -18.77
C GLY A 102 4.32 17.49 -17.73
N MET A 103 3.46 17.06 -16.80
CA MET A 103 2.86 17.92 -15.77
C MET A 103 3.80 18.26 -14.59
N CYS A 104 4.89 17.52 -14.42
CA CYS A 104 5.86 17.78 -13.36
C CYS A 104 7.27 17.34 -13.75
N THR A 105 8.25 17.86 -13.02
CA THR A 105 9.63 17.37 -13.05
C THR A 105 9.97 16.74 -11.71
N VAL A 106 10.50 15.51 -11.71
CA VAL A 106 11.05 14.88 -10.50
C VAL A 106 12.47 15.41 -10.27
N THR A 107 12.69 16.01 -9.10
CA THR A 107 14.02 16.52 -8.70
C THR A 107 14.77 15.56 -7.80
N SER A 108 14.05 14.75 -7.03
CA SER A 108 14.62 13.71 -6.19
C SER A 108 13.62 12.58 -6.03
N LEU A 109 14.13 11.35 -6.02
CA LEU A 109 13.34 10.16 -5.74
C LEU A 109 14.17 9.25 -4.84
N ASN A 110 13.58 8.82 -3.73
CA ASN A 110 14.16 7.83 -2.83
C ASN A 110 13.17 6.68 -2.63
N ALA A 111 13.64 5.45 -2.74
CA ALA A 111 12.82 4.26 -2.60
C ALA A 111 13.48 3.25 -1.67
N THR A 112 12.70 2.70 -0.77
CA THR A 112 13.00 1.51 0.03
C THR A 112 12.00 0.42 -0.33
N GLU A 113 12.13 -0.75 0.29
CA GLU A 113 11.17 -1.84 0.11
C GLU A 113 9.72 -1.45 0.44
N PHE A 114 9.53 -0.53 1.42
CA PHE A 114 8.22 -0.20 1.98
C PHE A 114 7.84 1.28 1.82
N ALA A 115 8.72 2.12 1.26
CA ALA A 115 8.43 3.53 1.11
C ALA A 115 9.04 4.13 -0.17
N VAL A 116 8.26 5.01 -0.83
CA VAL A 116 8.73 5.83 -1.96
C VAL A 116 8.49 7.29 -1.61
N ASN A 117 9.54 8.10 -1.68
CA ASN A 117 9.49 9.54 -1.50
C ASN A 117 9.86 10.22 -2.82
N VAL A 118 8.96 11.03 -3.36
CA VAL A 118 9.14 11.74 -4.62
C VAL A 118 9.06 13.24 -4.37
N ILE A 119 10.12 13.95 -4.75
CA ILE A 119 10.18 15.40 -4.73
C ILE A 119 10.00 15.90 -6.17
N VAL A 120 8.99 16.72 -6.37
CA VAL A 120 8.62 17.26 -7.68
C VAL A 120 8.70 18.78 -7.72
N LEU A 121 8.79 19.30 -8.93
CA LEU A 121 8.47 20.68 -9.26
C LEU A 121 7.25 20.66 -10.17
N THR A 122 6.17 21.28 -9.72
CA THR A 122 4.95 21.46 -10.51
C THR A 122 4.18 22.69 -10.06
N GLU A 123 3.45 23.33 -10.98
CA GLU A 123 2.48 24.37 -10.65
C GLU A 123 1.04 23.82 -10.56
N ALA A 124 0.87 22.49 -10.76
CA ALA A 124 -0.44 21.84 -10.72
C ALA A 124 -1.13 21.99 -9.36
N SER A 125 -2.46 22.05 -9.40
CA SER A 125 -3.28 21.99 -8.19
C SER A 125 -3.22 20.60 -7.55
N VAL A 126 -3.65 20.50 -6.29
CA VAL A 126 -3.81 19.21 -5.61
C VAL A 126 -4.74 18.29 -6.38
N GLU A 127 -5.81 18.82 -6.96
CA GLU A 127 -6.84 18.07 -7.69
C GLU A 127 -6.31 17.55 -9.02
N GLU A 128 -5.65 18.41 -9.81
CA GLU A 128 -5.01 18.03 -11.08
C GLU A 128 -3.95 16.95 -10.86
N PHE A 129 -3.13 17.11 -9.82
CA PHE A 129 -2.07 16.15 -9.53
C PHE A 129 -2.65 14.83 -9.00
N SER A 130 -3.70 14.87 -8.17
CA SER A 130 -4.40 13.67 -7.70
C SER A 130 -4.97 12.88 -8.88
N ALA A 131 -5.65 13.56 -9.81
CA ALA A 131 -6.23 12.94 -11.00
C ALA A 131 -5.16 12.27 -11.86
N LEU A 132 -4.03 12.94 -12.11
CA LEU A 132 -2.89 12.37 -12.85
C LEU A 132 -2.37 11.09 -12.17
N LEU A 133 -2.21 11.12 -10.85
CA LEU A 133 -1.73 9.95 -10.12
C LEU A 133 -2.75 8.80 -10.15
N GLN A 134 -4.05 9.08 -10.11
CA GLN A 134 -5.10 8.06 -10.25
C GLN A 134 -5.11 7.45 -11.66
N GLU A 135 -5.06 8.28 -12.70
CA GLU A 135 -4.98 7.83 -14.11
C GLU A 135 -3.74 6.97 -14.37
N SER A 136 -2.63 7.29 -13.68
CA SER A 136 -1.38 6.53 -13.75
C SER A 136 -1.34 5.31 -12.81
N GLY A 137 -2.42 5.04 -12.07
CA GLY A 137 -2.49 3.96 -11.09
C GLY A 137 -1.44 4.07 -9.97
N LEU A 138 -1.05 5.30 -9.63
CA LEU A 138 -0.15 5.68 -8.53
C LEU A 138 -0.92 6.02 -7.25
N LEU A 139 -2.23 6.28 -7.38
CA LEU A 139 -3.21 6.37 -6.30
C LEU A 139 -4.37 5.39 -6.56
N PRO A 140 -5.03 4.89 -5.50
CA PRO A 140 -6.24 4.10 -5.61
C PRO A 140 -7.48 4.92 -6.04
#